data_AF-A0AAD6KD97-F1
#
_entry.id   AF-A0AAD6KD97-F1
#
_cell.length_a   1.000
_cell.length_b   1.000
_cell.length_c   1.000
_cell.angle_alpha   90.00
_cell.angle_beta   90.00
_cell.angle_gamma   90.00
#
_symmetry.space_group_name_H-M   'P 1'
#
loop_
_entity.id
_entity.type
_entity.pdbx_description
1 polymer ?
#
loop_
_entity_poly.entity_id
_entity_poly.type
_entity_poly.pdbx_seq_one_letter_code
_entity_poly.pdbx_strand_id
1 'polypeptide(L)'
;MSSLGITSMAVMAVYYRFYWLEGGEVVLSEMFGTFALSVGAAVGMEFWARWAHRALWHASLWHMHESHHRPRDGPFELNDVFAITNAVPAISLLSYGIFNKGLVPGLCFRCWSWNYCVWHSLHVCP
;
A
#
# COMPACT_ATOMS: atom_id res chain seq x y z
N MET A 1 -8.90 12.91 -5.63
CA MET A 1 -9.25 11.51 -5.97
C MET A 1 -10.62 11.19 -5.36
N SER A 2 -11.56 10.59 -6.12
CA SER A 2 -12.90 10.28 -5.59
C SER A 2 -12.80 9.12 -4.60
N SER A 3 -13.04 9.40 -3.33
CA SER A 3 -13.00 8.42 -2.24
C SER A 3 -13.97 7.24 -2.47
N LEU A 4 -15.10 7.48 -3.15
CA LEU A 4 -16.12 6.47 -3.46
C LEU A 4 -15.64 5.42 -4.47
N GLY A 5 -14.82 5.80 -5.45
CA GLY A 5 -14.30 4.87 -6.45
C GLY A 5 -13.31 3.87 -5.85
N ILE A 6 -12.45 4.35 -4.95
CA ILE A 6 -11.42 3.53 -4.31
C ILE A 6 -12.04 2.56 -3.30
N THR A 7 -13.03 3.03 -2.52
CA THR A 7 -13.72 2.17 -1.54
C THR A 7 -14.55 1.09 -2.23
N SER A 8 -15.25 1.42 -3.31
CA SER A 8 -16.03 0.42 -4.08
C SER A 8 -15.14 -0.64 -4.73
N MET A 9 -13.98 -0.26 -5.29
CA MET A 9 -13.00 -1.21 -5.82
C MET A 9 -12.41 -2.11 -4.73
N ALA A 10 -12.11 -1.57 -3.55
CA ALA A 10 -11.60 -2.36 -2.42
C ALA A 10 -12.63 -3.39 -1.93
N VAL A 11 -13.90 -3.00 -1.79
CA VAL A 11 -14.99 -3.90 -1.40
C VAL A 11 -15.17 -5.01 -2.43
N MET A 12 -15.18 -4.67 -3.72
CA MET A 12 -15.26 -5.65 -4.81
C MET A 12 -14.09 -6.63 -4.82
N ALA A 13 -12.87 -6.16 -4.58
CA ALA A 13 -11.68 -7.01 -4.57
C ALA A 13 -11.68 -7.98 -3.37
N VAL A 14 -12.18 -7.55 -2.21
CA VAL A 14 -12.39 -8.42 -1.04
C VAL A 14 -13.46 -9.47 -1.33
N TYR A 15 -14.59 -9.07 -1.93
CA TYR A 15 -15.66 -9.99 -2.32
C TYR A 15 -15.17 -11.05 -3.31
N TYR A 16 -14.47 -10.64 -4.37
CA TYR A 16 -13.91 -11.55 -5.35
C TYR A 16 -12.91 -12.53 -4.74
N ARG A 17 -12.08 -12.11 -3.79
CA ARG A 17 -11.16 -13.03 -3.08
C ARG A 17 -11.92 -14.12 -2.36
N PHE A 18 -12.94 -13.78 -1.58
CA PHE A 18 -13.73 -14.77 -0.83
C PHE A 18 -14.52 -15.69 -1.75
N TYR A 19 -15.12 -15.15 -2.82
CA TYR A 19 -15.83 -15.95 -3.81
C TYR A 19 -14.89 -16.92 -4.57
N TRP A 20 -13.73 -16.44 -5.00
CA TRP A 20 -12.77 -17.21 -5.81
C TRP A 20 -11.97 -18.25 -4.99
N LEU A 21 -11.58 -17.92 -3.75
CA LEU A 21 -10.72 -18.78 -2.94
C LEU A 21 -11.47 -19.67 -1.95
N GLU A 22 -12.59 -19.21 -1.39
CA GLU A 22 -13.32 -19.94 -0.34
C GLU A 22 -14.60 -20.61 -0.86
N GLY A 23 -14.88 -20.54 -2.17
CA GLY A 23 -16.04 -21.22 -2.77
C GLY A 23 -17.39 -20.70 -2.26
N GLY A 24 -17.40 -19.50 -1.67
CA GLY A 24 -18.61 -18.87 -1.11
C GLY A 24 -18.89 -19.17 0.36
N GLU A 25 -18.09 -20.00 1.04
CA GLU A 25 -18.16 -20.11 2.50
C GLU A 25 -17.41 -18.95 3.13
N VAL A 26 -18.10 -18.16 3.96
CA VAL A 26 -17.51 -16.99 4.61
C VAL A 26 -17.22 -17.35 6.06
N VAL A 27 -15.95 -17.64 6.35
CA VAL A 27 -15.50 -17.95 7.71
C VAL A 27 -15.38 -16.65 8.52
N LEU A 28 -16.15 -16.54 9.60
CA LEU A 28 -16.28 -15.30 10.39
C LEU A 28 -14.95 -14.87 11.05
N SER A 29 -14.12 -15.84 11.45
CA SER A 29 -12.77 -15.59 11.97
C SER A 29 -11.82 -15.05 10.89
N GLU A 30 -11.97 -15.49 9.63
CA GLU A 30 -11.21 -14.94 8.52
C GLU A 30 -11.63 -13.50 8.20
N MET A 31 -12.93 -13.18 8.23
CA MET A 31 -13.42 -11.81 8.06
C MET A 31 -12.90 -10.88 9.16
N PHE A 32 -13.00 -11.30 10.42
CA PHE A 32 -12.56 -10.50 11.55
C PHE A 32 -11.05 -10.31 11.55
N GLY A 33 -10.28 -11.38 11.34
CA GLY A 33 -8.82 -11.30 11.23
C GLY A 33 -8.41 -10.38 10.08
N THR A 34 -9.02 -10.56 8.91
CA THR A 34 -8.86 -9.70 7.73
C THR A 34 -9.10 -8.22 8.04
N PHE A 35 -10.20 -7.91 8.71
CA PHE A 35 -10.57 -6.53 9.04
C PHE A 35 -9.58 -5.91 10.04
N ALA A 36 -9.31 -6.60 11.15
CA ALA A 36 -8.38 -6.15 12.18
C ALA A 36 -6.98 -5.91 11.60
N LEU A 37 -6.52 -6.80 10.73
CA LEU A 37 -5.23 -6.68 10.05
C LEU A 37 -5.20 -5.54 9.03
N SER A 38 -6.30 -5.25 8.33
CA SER A 38 -6.37 -4.11 7.42
C SER A 38 -6.26 -2.79 8.16
N VAL A 39 -6.99 -2.67 9.29
CA VAL A 39 -6.97 -1.48 10.14
C VAL A 39 -5.59 -1.32 10.79
N GLY A 40 -5.04 -2.40 11.35
CA GLY A 40 -3.70 -2.40 11.93
C GLY A 40 -2.62 -2.04 10.92
N ALA A 41 -2.69 -2.58 9.69
CA ALA A 41 -1.79 -2.23 8.61
C ALA A 41 -1.92 -0.75 8.21
N ALA A 42 -3.14 -0.21 8.06
CA ALA A 42 -3.33 1.20 7.72
C ALA A 42 -2.71 2.12 8.78
N VAL A 43 -2.93 1.84 10.06
CA VAL A 43 -2.37 2.62 11.17
C VAL A 43 -0.84 2.46 11.22
N GLY A 44 -0.33 1.24 11.17
CA GLY A 44 1.11 0.97 11.19
C GLY A 44 1.84 1.62 10.01
N MET A 45 1.23 1.60 8.82
CA MET A 45 1.79 2.21 7.62
C MET A 45 1.87 3.73 7.70
N GLU A 46 0.89 4.38 8.34
CA GLU A 46 0.94 5.82 8.57
C GLU A 46 2.12 6.21 9.47
N PHE A 47 2.34 5.49 10.58
CA PHE A 47 3.47 5.73 11.47
C PHE A 47 4.82 5.42 10.80
N TRP A 48 4.88 4.29 10.08
CA TRP A 48 6.07 3.90 9.34
C TRP A 48 6.43 4.94 8.28
N ALA A 49 5.47 5.39 7.47
CA ALA A 49 5.73 6.34 6.39
C ALA A 49 6.25 7.68 6.93
N ARG A 50 5.67 8.20 8.02
CA ARG A 50 6.16 9.42 8.69
C ARG A 50 7.59 9.27 9.21
N TRP A 51 7.90 8.13 9.83
CA TRP A 51 9.24 7.86 10.32
C TRP A 51 10.23 7.69 9.17
N ALA A 52 9.91 6.88 8.16
CA ALA A 52 10.76 6.61 7.01
C ALA A 52 11.03 7.87 6.20
N HIS A 53 10.04 8.75 6.05
CA HIS A 53 10.21 10.04 5.38
C HIS A 53 11.27 10.88 6.09
N ARG A 54 11.13 11.09 7.40
CA ARG A 54 12.06 11.91 8.17
C ARG A 54 13.43 11.26 8.36
N ALA A 55 13.49 9.95 8.60
CA ALA A 55 14.70 9.25 9.04
C ALA A 55 15.47 8.55 7.92
N LEU A 56 14.82 8.17 6.82
CA LEU A 56 15.45 7.51 5.68
C LEU A 56 15.49 8.44 4.46
N TRP A 57 14.35 9.01 4.05
CA TRP A 57 14.26 9.77 2.80
C TRP A 57 14.96 11.12 2.88
N HIS A 58 14.90 11.80 4.01
CA HIS A 58 15.67 13.03 4.27
C HIS A 58 17.10 12.80 4.77
N ALA A 59 17.53 11.54 4.92
CA ALA A 59 18.88 11.20 5.35
C ALA A 59 19.60 10.41 4.25
N SER A 60 19.60 9.08 4.34
CA SER A 60 20.36 8.21 3.45
C SER A 60 19.85 8.16 2.01
N LEU A 61 18.54 8.38 1.79
CA LEU A 61 17.91 8.34 0.47
C LEU A 61 17.63 9.74 -0.12
N TRP A 62 18.23 10.80 0.44
CA TRP A 62 18.03 12.18 -0.02
C TRP A 62 18.33 12.34 -1.51
N HIS A 63 19.40 11.71 -2.01
CA HIS A 63 19.78 11.78 -3.42
C HIS A 63 18.69 11.32 -4.40
N MET A 64 17.79 10.41 -4.00
CA MET A 64 16.63 9.99 -4.80
C MET A 64 15.39 10.84 -4.52
N HIS A 65 15.29 11.41 -3.33
CA HIS A 65 14.14 12.20 -2.88
C HIS A 65 14.26 13.70 -3.21
N GLU A 66 15.46 14.20 -3.51
CA GLU A 66 15.73 15.61 -3.71
C GLU A 66 14.94 16.24 -4.88
N SER A 67 14.77 15.51 -5.99
CA SER A 67 14.03 16.05 -7.14
C SER A 67 12.56 16.33 -6.82
N HIS A 68 11.99 15.58 -5.86
CA HIS A 68 10.62 15.82 -5.37
C HIS A 68 10.45 17.19 -4.69
N HIS A 69 11.51 17.74 -4.09
CA HIS A 69 11.49 19.07 -3.47
C HIS A 69 11.82 20.21 -4.44
N ARG A 70 12.24 19.90 -5.66
CA ARG A 70 12.64 20.89 -6.67
C ARG A 70 11.56 21.03 -7.74
N PRO A 71 11.54 22.16 -8.47
CA PRO A 71 10.71 22.28 -9.66
C PRO A 71 11.04 21.17 -10.66
N ARG A 72 10.00 20.55 -11.21
CA ARG A 72 10.14 19.38 -12.07
C ARG A 72 10.94 19.71 -13.33
N ASP A 73 11.93 18.89 -13.66
CA ASP A 73 12.79 19.13 -14.83
C ASP A 73 12.71 17.95 -15.82
N GLY A 74 11.98 18.16 -16.93
CA GLY A 74 11.77 17.15 -17.96
C GLY A 74 10.73 16.06 -17.60
N PRO A 75 10.64 14.99 -18.42
CA PRO A 75 9.63 13.94 -18.26
C PRO A 75 9.94 12.93 -17.16
N PHE A 76 11.21 12.64 -16.85
CA PHE A 76 11.65 11.62 -15.91
C PHE A 76 12.57 12.20 -14.84
N GLU A 77 12.43 11.73 -13.60
CA GLU A 77 13.24 12.14 -12.46
C GLU A 77 13.74 10.95 -11.63
N LEU A 78 14.76 11.17 -10.80
CA LEU A 78 15.22 10.15 -9.84
C LEU A 78 14.12 9.76 -8.83
N ASN A 79 13.19 10.67 -8.53
CA ASN A 79 12.00 10.38 -7.74
C ASN A 79 11.09 9.31 -8.38
N ASP A 80 11.10 9.14 -9.71
CA ASP A 80 10.32 8.08 -10.35
C ASP A 80 10.85 6.68 -9.99
N VAL A 81 12.17 6.54 -9.89
CA VAL A 81 12.82 5.30 -9.43
C VAL A 81 12.47 5.02 -7.98
N PHE A 82 12.41 6.07 -7.16
CA PHE A 82 11.97 5.99 -5.78
C PHE A 82 10.51 5.50 -5.68
N ALA A 83 9.61 6.01 -6.52
CA ALA A 83 8.24 5.56 -6.61
C ALA A 83 8.14 4.08 -7.05
N ILE A 84 8.90 3.67 -8.07
CA ILE A 84 8.92 2.27 -8.56
C ILE A 84 9.43 1.32 -7.46
N THR A 85 10.49 1.70 -6.75
CA THR A 85 11.09 0.88 -5.68
C THR A 85 10.09 0.60 -4.56
N ASN A 86 9.18 1.54 -4.27
CA ASN A 86 8.10 1.35 -3.31
C ASN A 86 6.88 0.62 -3.91
N ALA A 87 6.58 0.85 -5.19
CA ALA A 87 5.44 0.26 -5.88
C ALA A 87 5.59 -1.24 -6.13
N VAL A 88 6.79 -1.70 -6.53
CA VAL A 88 7.05 -3.09 -6.88
C VAL A 88 6.79 -4.06 -5.72
N PRO A 89 7.31 -3.84 -4.49
CA PRO A 89 6.99 -4.69 -3.34
C PRO A 89 5.49 -4.72 -3.04
N ALA A 90 4.81 -3.57 -3.11
CA ALA A 90 3.38 -3.48 -2.82
C ALA A 90 2.52 -4.21 -3.87
N ILE A 91 2.86 -4.13 -5.16
CA ILE A 91 2.18 -4.90 -6.22
C ILE A 91 2.45 -6.41 -6.07
N SER A 92 3.67 -6.77 -5.67
CA SER A 92 4.05 -8.17 -5.44
C SER A 92 3.27 -8.78 -4.28
N LEU A 93 3.15 -8.06 -3.17
CA LEU A 93 2.35 -8.46 -2.00
C LEU A 93 0.85 -8.55 -2.32
N LEU A 94 0.33 -7.58 -3.09
CA LEU A 94 -1.05 -7.62 -3.58
C LEU A 94 -1.29 -8.88 -4.42
N SER A 95 -0.41 -9.16 -5.38
CA SER A 95 -0.52 -10.31 -6.27
C SER A 95 -0.45 -11.63 -5.49
N TYR A 96 0.52 -11.76 -4.58
CA TYR A 96 0.63 -12.92 -3.71
C TYR A 96 -0.64 -13.13 -2.88
N GLY A 97 -1.25 -12.05 -2.39
CA GLY A 97 -2.47 -12.10 -1.59
C GLY A 97 -3.75 -12.47 -2.34
N ILE A 98 -3.80 -12.25 -3.66
CA ILE A 98 -4.92 -12.66 -4.53
C ILE A 98 -4.86 -14.15 -4.84
N PHE A 99 -3.66 -14.67 -5.15
CA PHE A 99 -3.52 -16.01 -5.71
C PHE A 99 -3.33 -17.12 -4.69
N ASN A 100 -3.07 -16.80 -3.42
CA ASN A 100 -2.79 -17.79 -2.39
C ASN A 100 -3.88 -17.82 -1.30
N LYS A 101 -4.21 -19.01 -0.82
CA LYS A 101 -5.19 -19.24 0.25
C LYS A 101 -4.56 -19.14 1.64
N GLY A 102 -5.34 -18.71 2.62
CA GLY A 102 -4.93 -18.62 4.02
C GLY A 102 -4.67 -17.20 4.53
N LEU A 103 -4.33 -17.13 5.82
CA LEU A 103 -4.19 -15.88 6.58
C LEU A 103 -3.00 -15.03 6.11
N VAL A 104 -1.87 -15.65 5.76
CA VAL A 104 -0.64 -14.95 5.34
C VAL A 104 -0.81 -14.24 3.99
N PRO A 105 -1.38 -14.87 2.94
CA PRO A 105 -1.76 -14.14 1.73
C PRO A 105 -2.81 -13.05 1.97
N GLY A 106 -3.79 -13.30 2.86
CA GLY A 106 -4.79 -12.31 3.25
C GLY A 106 -4.19 -11.05 3.89
N LEU A 107 -3.08 -11.20 4.61
CA LEU A 107 -2.27 -10.09 5.15
C LEU A 107 -1.60 -9.29 4.02
N CYS A 108 -0.93 -9.98 3.10
CA CYS A 108 -0.20 -9.35 1.98
C CYS A 108 -1.13 -8.57 1.04
N PHE A 109 -2.32 -9.10 0.76
CA PHE A 109 -3.33 -8.45 -0.07
C PHE A 109 -3.74 -7.07 0.46
N ARG A 110 -3.83 -6.94 1.80
CA ARG A 110 -4.33 -5.75 2.49
C ARG A 110 -3.22 -4.78 2.91
N CYS A 111 -1.97 -5.19 2.76
CA CYS A 111 -0.79 -4.33 2.90
C CYS A 111 -0.63 -3.35 1.71
N TRP A 112 -1.41 -3.49 0.63
CA TRP A 112 -1.35 -2.60 -0.54
C TRP A 112 -1.57 -1.10 -0.20
N SER A 113 -2.15 -0.80 0.96
CA SER A 113 -2.16 0.52 1.60
C SER A 113 -0.76 1.18 1.71
N TRP A 114 0.32 0.41 1.57
CA TRP A 114 1.72 0.86 1.55
C TRP A 114 1.94 2.00 0.55
N ASN A 115 1.48 1.84 -0.69
CA ASN A 115 1.67 2.86 -1.72
C ASN A 115 0.91 4.14 -1.41
N TYR A 116 -0.31 4.02 -0.86
CA TYR A 116 -1.13 5.17 -0.53
C TYR A 116 -0.52 6.01 0.61
N CYS A 117 -0.03 5.37 1.67
CA CYS A 117 0.65 6.07 2.76
C CYS A 117 1.97 6.70 2.30
N VAL A 118 2.79 5.99 1.51
CA VAL A 118 4.03 6.58 0.95
C VAL A 118 3.71 7.77 0.04
N TRP A 119 2.77 7.65 -0.88
CA TRP A 119 2.35 8.75 -1.76
C TRP A 119 1.76 9.93 -0.98
N HIS A 120 0.95 9.66 0.04
CA HIS A 120 0.37 10.68 0.90
C HIS A 120 1.45 11.39 1.71
N SER A 121 2.42 10.66 2.29
CA SER A 121 3.55 11.24 3.02
C SER A 121 4.41 12.14 2.12
N LEU A 122 4.62 11.76 0.86
CA LEU A 122 5.30 12.61 -0.13
C LEU A 122 4.55 13.92 -0.42
N HIS A 123 3.22 13.96 -0.30
CA HIS A 123 2.41 15.16 -0.64
C HIS A 123 2.00 16.01 0.57
N VAL A 124 1.95 15.45 1.78
CA VAL A 124 1.33 16.08 2.94
C VAL A 124 2.33 16.53 4.01
N CYS A 125 3.57 16.03 3.98
CA CYS A 125 4.63 16.52 4.86
C CYS A 125 5.68 17.31 4.05
N PRO A 126 5.82 18.63 4.27
CA PRO A 126 6.94 19.40 3.73
C PRO A 126 8.26 19.09 4.46
#